data_AF-A0A7Y4NTK8-F1
#
_entry.id   AF-A0A7Y4NTK8-F1
#
_cell.length_a   1.000
_cell.length_b   1.000
_cell.length_c   1.000
_cell.angle_alpha   90.00
_cell.angle_beta   90.00
_cell.angle_gamma   90.00
#
_symmetry.space_group_name_H-M   'P 1'
#
loop_
_entity.id
_entity.type
_entity.pdbx_description
1 polymer ?
#
loop_
_entity_poly.entity_id
_entity_poly.type
_entity_poly.pdbx_seq_one_letter_code
_entity_poly.pdbx_strand_id
1 'polypeptide(L)'
;MRQRLSDVNITIKGDTPQSLFDRAILDNKHVTNEQILEMSRVTLDKLATDPETRAKVLERVPNARELPVHHFTVAMLSAVTGIDRAALSEACPDLGLTGAPNTPLLYAASSERMQRSTALHDFTDYMRGAGVKGMNKAVWGVENRVLSALVSALGGGRY
;
A
#
# COMPACT_ATOMS: atom_id res chain seq x y z
N MET A 1 10.23 -12.41 -3.93
CA MET A 1 9.06 -11.50 -4.04
C MET A 1 7.84 -12.24 -4.62
N ARG A 2 7.81 -12.61 -5.90
CA ARG A 2 6.64 -13.25 -6.56
C ARG A 2 6.04 -14.48 -5.85
N GLN A 3 6.87 -15.41 -5.37
CA GLN A 3 6.40 -16.60 -4.66
C GLN A 3 5.57 -16.29 -3.39
N ARG A 4 5.76 -15.11 -2.77
CA ARG A 4 4.98 -14.68 -1.60
C ARG A 4 3.60 -14.12 -1.94
N LEU A 5 3.30 -13.97 -3.23
CA LEU A 5 2.02 -13.48 -3.74
C LEU A 5 1.18 -14.58 -4.36
N SER A 6 1.77 -15.75 -4.65
CA SER A 6 1.11 -16.83 -5.40
C SER A 6 -0.03 -17.51 -4.66
N ASP A 7 -0.11 -17.34 -3.34
CA ASP A 7 -1.18 -17.89 -2.51
C ASP A 7 -2.30 -16.87 -2.20
N VAL A 8 -2.23 -15.65 -2.73
CA VAL A 8 -3.23 -14.60 -2.51
C VAL A 8 -4.19 -14.53 -3.70
N ASN A 9 -5.36 -15.16 -3.53
CA ASN A 9 -6.41 -15.23 -4.55
C ASN A 9 -7.42 -14.08 -4.43
N ILE A 10 -6.93 -12.84 -4.36
CA ILE A 10 -7.76 -11.63 -4.33
C ILE A 10 -7.58 -10.90 -5.66
N THR A 11 -8.69 -10.49 -6.27
CA THR A 11 -8.69 -9.71 -7.51
C THR A 11 -9.39 -8.38 -7.27
N ILE A 12 -8.77 -7.27 -7.68
CA ILE A 12 -9.35 -5.92 -7.62
C ILE A 12 -9.18 -5.28 -8.98
N LYS A 13 -10.29 -4.95 -9.67
CA LYS A 13 -10.29 -4.39 -11.03
C LYS A 13 -9.45 -5.23 -12.01
N GLY A 14 -9.60 -6.56 -11.92
CA GLY A 14 -8.87 -7.52 -12.75
C GLY A 14 -7.40 -7.73 -12.39
N ASP A 15 -6.85 -6.97 -11.43
CA ASP A 15 -5.48 -7.14 -10.96
C ASP A 15 -5.42 -8.08 -9.74
N THR A 16 -4.43 -8.98 -9.74
CA THR A 16 -3.97 -9.68 -8.53
C THR A 16 -2.88 -8.84 -7.85
N PRO A 17 -2.51 -9.12 -6.58
CA PRO A 17 -1.36 -8.46 -5.96
C PRO A 17 -0.09 -8.58 -6.80
N GLN A 18 0.14 -9.76 -7.40
CA GLN A 18 1.30 -9.99 -8.25
C GLN A 18 1.24 -9.17 -9.54
N SER A 19 0.12 -9.18 -10.28
CA SER A 19 0.03 -8.44 -11.55
C SER A 19 0.16 -6.93 -11.36
N LEU A 20 -0.42 -6.39 -10.27
CA LEU A 20 -0.27 -4.98 -9.95
C LEU A 20 1.16 -4.66 -9.52
N PHE A 21 1.78 -5.49 -8.67
CA PHE A 21 3.15 -5.28 -8.20
C PHE A 21 4.16 -5.38 -9.35
N ASP A 22 4.05 -6.39 -10.22
CA ASP A 22 4.91 -6.55 -11.38
C ASP A 22 4.83 -5.29 -12.27
N ARG A 23 3.62 -4.88 -12.69
CA ARG A 23 3.43 -3.70 -13.54
C ARG A 23 3.88 -2.39 -12.88
N ALA A 24 3.47 -2.16 -11.64
CA ALA A 24 3.66 -0.87 -10.97
C ALA A 24 5.08 -0.66 -10.41
N ILE A 25 5.74 -1.75 -10.03
CA ILE A 25 6.99 -1.71 -9.28
C ILE A 25 8.14 -2.36 -10.05
N LEU A 26 8.00 -3.60 -10.51
CA LEU A 26 9.14 -4.32 -11.11
C LEU A 26 9.39 -3.93 -12.57
N ASP A 27 8.34 -3.75 -13.35
CA ASP A 27 8.43 -3.42 -14.78
C ASP A 27 8.41 -1.90 -15.02
N ASN A 28 8.23 -1.11 -13.96
CA ASN A 28 8.19 0.34 -14.03
C ASN A 28 9.61 0.92 -14.15
N LYS A 29 9.94 1.46 -15.32
CA LYS A 29 11.23 2.12 -15.63
C LYS A 29 11.60 3.29 -14.71
N HIS A 30 10.66 3.80 -13.91
CA HIS A 30 10.90 4.87 -12.95
C HIS A 30 11.25 4.37 -11.55
N VAL A 31 11.10 3.07 -11.29
CA VAL A 31 11.54 2.42 -10.05
C VAL A 31 12.91 1.81 -10.30
N THR A 32 13.90 2.17 -9.47
CA THR A 32 15.28 1.69 -9.64
C THR A 32 15.53 0.41 -8.83
N ASN A 33 16.57 -0.32 -9.21
CA ASN A 33 17.02 -1.49 -8.46
C ASN A 33 17.44 -1.13 -7.03
N GLU A 34 18.02 0.05 -6.80
CA GLU A 34 18.36 0.56 -5.48
C GLU A 34 17.10 0.72 -4.61
N GLN A 35 16.03 1.30 -5.17
CA GLN A 35 14.76 1.41 -4.46
C GLN A 35 14.18 0.03 -4.10
N ILE A 36 14.27 -0.95 -5.01
CA ILE A 36 13.84 -2.33 -4.74
C ILE A 36 14.66 -2.95 -3.60
N LEU A 37 15.97 -2.75 -3.60
CA LEU A 37 16.86 -3.20 -2.51
C LEU A 37 16.55 -2.48 -1.19
N GLU A 38 16.26 -1.19 -1.21
CA GLU A 38 15.86 -0.42 -0.03
C GLU A 38 14.54 -0.91 0.55
N MET A 39 13.52 -1.15 -0.29
CA MET A 39 12.24 -1.75 0.14
C MET A 39 12.46 -3.11 0.82
N SER A 40 13.39 -3.92 0.32
CA SER A 40 13.69 -5.24 0.91
C SER A 40 14.32 -5.19 2.30
N ARG A 41 14.83 -4.01 2.71
CA ARG A 41 15.47 -3.79 4.02
C ARG A 41 14.55 -3.04 4.99
N VAL A 42 13.34 -2.69 4.56
CA VAL A 42 12.35 -2.05 5.44
C VAL A 42 11.91 -3.04 6.51
N THR A 43 11.92 -2.57 7.75
CA THR A 43 11.56 -3.34 8.94
C THR A 43 10.15 -2.96 9.42
N LEU A 44 9.54 -3.84 10.22
CA LEU A 44 8.16 -3.65 10.68
C LEU A 44 7.98 -2.37 11.51
N ASP A 45 8.96 -2.02 12.35
CA ASP A 45 8.94 -0.80 13.17
C ASP A 45 8.85 0.49 12.33
N LYS A 46 9.38 0.47 11.10
CA LYS A 46 9.31 1.61 10.18
C LYS A 46 7.97 1.73 9.44
N LEU A 47 7.20 0.65 9.39
CA LEU A 47 5.88 0.61 8.76
C LEU A 47 4.75 0.73 9.78
N ALA A 48 5.01 0.34 11.03
CA ALA A 48 4.05 0.28 12.10
C ALA A 48 3.36 1.63 12.33
N THR A 49 2.04 1.66 12.17
CA THR A 49 1.19 2.76 12.62
C THR A 49 1.28 2.85 14.15
N ASP A 50 1.28 4.04 14.74
CA ASP A 50 1.35 4.17 16.20
C ASP A 50 0.07 3.63 16.88
N PRO A 51 0.14 3.14 18.14
CA PRO A 51 -1.00 2.49 18.80
C PRO A 51 -2.26 3.37 18.90
N GLU A 52 -2.11 4.68 19.09
CA GLU A 52 -3.25 5.60 19.19
C GLU A 52 -3.97 5.72 17.84
N THR A 53 -3.20 5.86 16.76
CA THR A 53 -3.73 5.89 15.39
C THR A 53 -4.39 4.55 15.02
N ARG A 54 -3.83 3.40 15.41
CA ARG A 54 -4.46 2.08 15.19
C ARG A 54 -5.84 1.99 15.84
N ALA A 55 -5.96 2.45 17.08
CA ALA A 55 -7.24 2.44 17.79
C ALA A 55 -8.29 3.28 17.06
N LYS A 56 -7.93 4.48 16.60
CA LYS A 56 -8.83 5.36 15.82
C LYS A 56 -9.28 4.73 14.49
N VAL A 57 -8.38 4.00 13.83
CA VAL A 57 -8.71 3.29 12.59
C VAL A 57 -9.76 2.22 12.84
N LEU A 58 -9.55 1.38 13.86
CA LEU A 58 -10.45 0.29 14.19
C LEU A 58 -11.77 0.78 14.82
N GLU A 59 -11.80 1.94 15.47
CA GLU A 59 -13.05 2.56 15.90
C GLU A 59 -13.92 2.96 14.70
N ARG A 60 -13.30 3.51 13.65
CA ARG A 60 -14.01 4.01 12.46
C ARG A 60 -14.34 2.93 11.44
N VAL A 61 -13.45 1.97 11.27
CA VAL A 61 -13.60 0.83 10.36
C VAL A 61 -13.26 -0.45 11.14
N PRO A 62 -14.20 -0.97 11.94
CA PRO A 62 -13.96 -2.10 12.85
C PRO A 62 -13.47 -3.38 12.16
N ASN A 63 -13.86 -3.58 10.90
CA ASN A 63 -13.48 -4.72 10.08
C ASN A 63 -12.32 -4.41 9.12
N ALA A 64 -11.54 -3.35 9.34
CA ALA A 64 -10.49 -2.90 8.40
C ALA A 64 -9.55 -4.03 7.98
N ARG A 65 -9.15 -4.89 8.93
CA ARG A 65 -8.23 -6.01 8.70
C ARG A 65 -8.82 -7.15 7.89
N GLU A 66 -10.14 -7.22 7.78
CA GLU A 66 -10.87 -8.27 7.04
C GLU A 66 -11.15 -7.85 5.58
N LEU A 67 -10.87 -6.59 5.24
CA LEU A 67 -11.16 -6.06 3.92
C LEU A 67 -10.26 -6.72 2.86
N PRO A 68 -10.80 -7.11 1.69
CA PRO A 68 -9.99 -7.65 0.60
C PRO A 68 -8.84 -6.72 0.17
N VAL A 69 -9.09 -5.41 0.11
CA VAL A 69 -8.08 -4.39 -0.23
C VAL A 69 -6.97 -4.29 0.83
N HIS A 70 -7.28 -4.55 2.10
CA HIS A 70 -6.29 -4.60 3.17
C HIS A 70 -5.34 -5.78 2.95
N HIS A 71 -5.87 -6.99 2.82
CA HIS A 71 -5.08 -8.18 2.54
C HIS A 71 -4.28 -8.09 1.24
N PHE A 72 -4.85 -7.45 0.21
CA PHE A 72 -4.18 -7.18 -1.05
C PHE A 72 -2.92 -6.31 -0.83
N THR A 73 -3.06 -5.19 -0.12
CA THR A 73 -1.96 -4.26 0.17
C THR A 73 -0.91 -4.90 1.07
N VAL A 74 -1.33 -5.60 2.12
CA VAL A 74 -0.46 -6.36 3.04
C VAL A 74 0.36 -7.41 2.27
N ALA A 75 -0.25 -8.10 1.30
CA ALA A 75 0.47 -9.06 0.47
C ALA A 75 1.61 -8.39 -0.32
N MET A 76 1.34 -7.25 -0.95
CA MET A 76 2.37 -6.50 -1.68
C MET A 76 3.53 -6.06 -0.78
N LEU A 77 3.23 -5.51 0.41
CA LEU A 77 4.26 -5.12 1.38
C LEU A 77 5.05 -6.33 1.88
N SER A 78 4.38 -7.42 2.24
CA SER A 78 5.04 -8.67 2.67
C SER A 78 5.95 -9.24 1.59
N ALA A 79 5.55 -9.15 0.32
CA ALA A 79 6.31 -9.72 -0.78
C ALA A 79 7.66 -9.02 -1.00
N VAL A 80 7.71 -7.70 -0.82
CA VAL A 80 8.93 -6.90 -1.02
C VAL A 80 9.80 -6.84 0.23
N THR A 81 9.20 -6.71 1.43
CA THR A 81 9.94 -6.58 2.70
C THR A 81 10.34 -7.91 3.32
N GLY A 82 9.65 -9.00 2.97
CA GLY A 82 9.81 -10.30 3.61
C GLY A 82 9.11 -10.44 4.97
N ILE A 83 8.48 -9.38 5.49
CA ILE A 83 7.77 -9.39 6.77
C ILE A 83 6.53 -10.28 6.67
N ASP A 84 6.19 -10.96 7.77
CA ASP A 84 4.99 -11.78 7.86
C ASP A 84 3.70 -10.95 7.66
N ARG A 85 2.72 -11.53 6.95
CA ARG A 85 1.45 -10.86 6.62
C ARG A 85 0.59 -10.59 7.85
N ALA A 86 0.55 -11.51 8.82
CA ALA A 86 -0.24 -11.30 10.04
C ALA A 86 0.39 -10.20 10.90
N ALA A 87 1.73 -10.16 11.00
CA ALA A 87 2.45 -9.09 11.68
C ALA A 87 2.20 -7.71 11.04
N LEU A 88 2.21 -7.62 9.70
CA LEU A 88 1.88 -6.39 8.98
C LEU A 88 0.41 -5.98 9.17
N SER A 89 -0.53 -6.92 9.08
CA SER A 89 -1.96 -6.65 9.27
C SER A 89 -2.27 -6.14 10.69
N GLU A 90 -1.58 -6.70 11.70
CA GLU A 90 -1.69 -6.22 13.08
C GLU A 90 -1.11 -4.82 13.24
N ALA A 91 0.07 -4.57 12.67
CA ALA A 91 0.79 -3.31 12.84
C ALA A 91 0.23 -2.13 12.01
N CYS A 92 -0.44 -2.42 10.89
CA CYS A 92 -0.84 -1.42 9.89
C CYS A 92 -2.31 -1.64 9.48
N PRO A 93 -3.29 -1.52 10.40
CA PRO A 93 -4.70 -1.78 10.13
C PRO A 93 -5.31 -0.81 9.10
N ASP A 94 -4.67 0.34 8.86
CA ASP A 94 -5.10 1.35 7.91
C ASP A 94 -4.74 1.07 6.45
N LEU A 95 -3.92 0.04 6.17
CA LEU A 95 -3.62 -0.36 4.80
C LEU A 95 -4.90 -0.73 4.04
N GLY A 96 -5.06 -0.18 2.84
CA GLY A 96 -6.22 -0.38 1.99
C GLY A 96 -7.40 0.55 2.29
N LEU A 97 -7.24 1.53 3.20
CA LEU A 97 -8.27 2.52 3.51
C LEU A 97 -8.01 3.84 2.79
N THR A 98 -9.08 4.46 2.29
CA THR A 98 -8.96 5.78 1.66
C THR A 98 -9.01 6.87 2.72
N GLY A 99 -8.00 7.74 2.71
CA GLY A 99 -7.92 8.93 3.54
C GLY A 99 -6.88 8.80 4.64
N ALA A 100 -7.06 9.51 5.75
CA ALA A 100 -6.10 9.52 6.85
C ALA A 100 -6.81 9.51 8.21
N PRO A 101 -6.29 8.76 9.21
CA PRO A 101 -6.95 8.60 10.51
C PRO A 101 -7.23 9.90 11.26
N ASN A 102 -6.36 10.90 11.10
CA ASN A 102 -6.49 12.22 11.74
C ASN A 102 -7.30 13.23 10.91
N THR A 103 -8.01 12.76 9.87
CA THR A 103 -8.85 13.61 9.01
C THR A 103 -10.30 13.13 9.06
N PRO A 104 -11.30 13.93 8.66
CA PRO A 104 -12.68 13.47 8.54
C PRO A 104 -12.88 12.36 7.49
N LEU A 105 -11.90 12.17 6.61
CA LEU A 105 -11.93 11.20 5.53
C LEU A 105 -11.10 9.98 5.95
N LEU A 106 -11.77 8.94 6.45
CA LEU A 106 -11.21 7.59 6.57
C LEU A 106 -12.34 6.60 6.30
N TYR A 107 -12.25 5.84 5.21
CA TYR A 107 -13.28 4.89 4.84
C TYR A 107 -12.73 3.76 3.96
N ALA A 108 -13.47 2.65 3.92
CA ALA A 108 -13.23 1.58 2.95
C ALA A 108 -13.87 1.94 1.60
N ALA A 109 -13.06 2.09 0.55
CA ALA A 109 -13.58 2.43 -0.77
C ALA A 109 -14.49 1.32 -1.33
N SER A 110 -15.62 1.71 -1.93
CA SER A 110 -16.59 0.77 -2.51
C SER A 110 -16.30 0.38 -3.96
N SER A 111 -15.66 1.25 -4.73
CA SER A 111 -15.34 0.96 -6.14
C SER A 111 -13.99 0.27 -6.29
N GLU A 112 -13.92 -0.77 -7.14
CA GLU A 112 -12.67 -1.48 -7.40
C GLU A 112 -11.57 -0.57 -7.97
N ARG A 113 -11.95 0.45 -8.75
CA ARG A 113 -11.00 1.46 -9.24
C ARG A 113 -10.32 2.18 -8.07
N MET A 114 -11.10 2.64 -7.10
CA MET A 114 -10.55 3.35 -5.95
C MET A 114 -9.77 2.40 -5.05
N GLN A 115 -10.28 1.19 -4.77
CA GLN A 115 -9.59 0.18 -3.98
C GLN A 115 -8.20 -0.16 -4.56
N ARG A 116 -8.11 -0.41 -5.87
CA ARG A 116 -6.82 -0.66 -6.54
C ARG A 116 -5.87 0.52 -6.37
N SER A 117 -6.38 1.73 -6.53
CA SER A 117 -5.57 2.94 -6.44
C SER A 117 -5.11 3.23 -5.01
N THR A 118 -5.98 3.01 -4.02
CA THR A 118 -5.66 3.07 -2.59
C THR A 118 -4.60 2.05 -2.23
N ALA A 119 -4.76 0.78 -2.63
CA ALA A 119 -3.78 -0.26 -2.33
C ALA A 119 -2.37 0.10 -2.82
N LEU A 120 -2.26 0.59 -4.06
CA LEU A 120 -0.95 0.99 -4.58
C LEU A 120 -0.42 2.27 -3.95
N HIS A 121 -1.30 3.24 -3.64
CA HIS A 121 -0.88 4.51 -3.05
C HIS A 121 -0.39 4.29 -1.62
N ASP A 122 -1.09 3.49 -0.84
CA ASP A 122 -0.67 3.08 0.50
C ASP A 122 0.66 2.37 0.44
N PHE A 123 0.84 1.42 -0.49
CA PHE A 123 2.12 0.74 -0.68
C PHE A 123 3.26 1.75 -0.88
N THR A 124 3.11 2.71 -1.79
CA THR A 124 4.18 3.70 -2.07
C THR A 124 4.37 4.70 -0.94
N ASP A 125 3.30 5.13 -0.27
CA ASP A 125 3.39 6.12 0.81
C ASP A 125 3.96 5.51 2.10
N TYR A 126 3.67 4.24 2.37
CA TYR A 126 4.32 3.49 3.45
C TYR A 126 5.82 3.32 3.19
N MET A 127 6.22 3.00 1.96
CA MET A 127 7.65 2.95 1.60
C MET A 127 8.34 4.30 1.74
N ARG A 128 7.68 5.37 1.31
CA ARG A 128 8.16 6.74 1.54
C ARG A 128 8.31 7.04 3.04
N GLY A 129 7.31 6.70 3.83
CA GLY A 129 7.32 6.86 5.30
C GLY A 129 8.45 6.09 5.97
N ALA A 130 8.74 4.87 5.48
CA ALA A 130 9.83 4.03 5.94
C ALA A 130 11.23 4.50 5.48
N GLY A 131 11.29 5.54 4.64
CA GLY A 131 12.54 6.17 4.19
C GLY A 131 13.02 5.75 2.81
N VAL A 132 12.26 4.94 2.07
CA VAL A 132 12.54 4.62 0.65
C VAL A 132 12.10 5.80 -0.20
N LYS A 133 13.05 6.66 -0.55
CA LYS A 133 12.76 7.94 -1.21
C LYS A 133 12.35 7.73 -2.66
N GLY A 134 11.43 8.56 -3.15
CA GLY A 134 11.10 8.61 -4.58
C GLY A 134 10.06 7.60 -5.04
N MET A 135 9.52 6.75 -4.15
CA MET A 135 8.50 5.76 -4.52
C MET A 135 7.21 6.41 -5.01
N ASN A 136 6.74 7.44 -4.31
CA ASN A 136 5.56 8.18 -4.75
C ASN A 136 5.83 8.87 -6.09
N LYS A 137 7.00 9.49 -6.27
CA LYS A 137 7.38 10.12 -7.54
C LYS A 137 7.48 9.12 -8.69
N ALA A 138 8.00 7.93 -8.45
CA ALA A 138 8.16 6.89 -9.47
C ALA A 138 6.80 6.40 -9.99
N VAL A 139 5.85 6.16 -9.09
CA VAL A 139 4.54 5.59 -9.42
C VAL A 139 3.51 6.67 -9.79
N TRP A 140 3.52 7.82 -9.12
CA TRP A 140 2.50 8.88 -9.26
C TRP A 140 3.01 10.15 -9.92
N GLY A 141 4.31 10.25 -10.23
CA GLY A 141 4.93 11.44 -10.82
C GLY A 141 5.21 12.57 -9.84
N VAL A 142 4.72 12.48 -8.60
CA VAL A 142 4.87 13.48 -7.53
C VAL A 142 5.19 12.79 -6.20
N GLU A 143 6.14 13.33 -5.44
CA GLU A 143 6.57 12.71 -4.17
C GLU A 143 5.66 13.06 -2.99
N ASN A 144 5.05 14.25 -3.01
CA ASN A 144 4.23 14.74 -1.92
C ASN A 144 3.03 13.81 -1.65
N ARG A 145 2.80 13.47 -0.38
CA ARG A 145 1.72 12.57 0.06
C ARG A 145 0.33 12.99 -0.43
N VAL A 146 -0.01 14.27 -0.28
CA VAL A 146 -1.33 14.80 -0.64
C VAL A 146 -1.49 14.85 -2.16
N LEU A 147 -0.48 15.34 -2.88
CA LEU A 147 -0.54 15.40 -4.34
C LEU A 147 -0.58 14.00 -4.98
N SER A 148 0.19 13.04 -4.47
CA SER A 148 0.15 11.66 -4.95
C SER A 148 -1.19 10.98 -4.65
N ALA A 149 -1.81 11.27 -3.50
CA ALA A 149 -3.15 10.79 -3.18
C ALA A 149 -4.20 11.34 -4.17
N LEU A 150 -4.09 12.62 -4.56
CA LEU A 150 -4.96 13.21 -5.58
C LEU A 150 -4.77 12.58 -6.96
N VAL A 151 -3.51 12.38 -7.39
CA VAL A 151 -3.20 11.71 -8.67
C VAL A 151 -3.76 10.28 -8.67
N SER A 152 -3.59 9.55 -7.56
CA SER A 152 -4.16 8.23 -7.36
C SER A 152 -5.69 8.25 -7.46
N ALA A 153 -6.37 9.12 -6.70
CA ALA A 153 -7.83 9.21 -6.71
C ALA A 153 -8.41 9.52 -8.10
N LEU A 154 -7.72 10.34 -8.90
CA LEU A 154 -8.09 10.67 -10.29
C LEU A 154 -7.76 9.53 -11.27
N GLY A 155 -7.10 8.46 -10.84
CA GLY A 155 -6.69 7.32 -11.66
C GLY A 155 -5.52 7.62 -12.60
N GLY A 156 -4.69 8.59 -12.25
CA GLY A 156 -3.40 8.81 -12.90
C GLY A 156 -2.35 7.80 -12.43
N GLY A 157 -1.10 7.99 -12.86
CA GLY A 157 0.01 7.11 -12.55
C GLY A 157 0.98 6.99 -13.72
N ARG A 158 2.19 6.49 -13.46
CA ARG A 158 3.26 6.28 -14.45
C ARG A 158 3.56 4.80 -14.66
N TYR A 159 2.55 3.95 -14.52
CA TYR A 159 2.65 2.49 -14.57
C TYR A 159 1.45 1.86 -15.31
#